data_AF-A0A1E5BI62-F1
#
_entry.id   AF-A0A1E5BI62-F1
#
_cell.length_a   1.000
_cell.length_b   1.000
_cell.length_c   1.000
_cell.angle_alpha   90.00
_cell.angle_beta   90.00
_cell.angle_gamma   90.00
#
_symmetry.space_group_name_H-M   'P 1'
#
loop_
_entity.id
_entity.type
_entity.pdbx_description
1 polymer ?
#
loop_
_entity_poly.entity_id
_entity_poly.type
_entity_poly.pdbx_seq_one_letter_code
_entity_poly.pdbx_strand_id
1 'polypeptide(L)'
;MKYRLYKQEQTQEIITLFNDTFSDSEGKKEGALMAKLVESALTLPTKDEDFYMVIAQSWLGEVIPHIVGKPICLPAIDNPCYR
;
A
#
# COMPACT_ATOMS: atom_id res chain seq x y z
N MET A 1 -14.50 5.03 3.71
CA MET A 1 -13.81 4.08 2.84
C MET A 1 -14.28 2.67 3.17
N LYS A 2 -14.02 1.68 2.32
CA LYS A 2 -14.20 0.27 2.67
C LYS A 2 -12.91 -0.24 3.31
N TYR A 3 -13.01 -0.85 4.48
CA TYR A 3 -11.84 -1.39 5.19
C TYR A 3 -11.79 -2.90 5.01
N ARG A 4 -10.60 -3.45 4.75
CA ARG A 4 -10.39 -4.89 4.63
C ARG A 4 -9.10 -5.30 5.32
N LEU A 5 -9.09 -6.53 5.81
CA LEU A 5 -7.87 -7.14 6.28
C LEU A 5 -6.89 -7.27 5.12
N TYR A 6 -5.66 -6.87 5.39
CA TYR A 6 -4.53 -7.12 4.51
C TYR A 6 -4.39 -8.61 4.22
N LYS A 7 -3.96 -8.92 3.00
CA LYS A 7 -3.52 -10.26 2.61
C LYS A 7 -2.12 -10.19 2.00
N GLN A 8 -1.34 -11.25 2.20
CA GLN A 8 0.06 -11.30 1.79
C GLN A 8 0.25 -11.10 0.28
N GLU A 9 -0.73 -11.42 -0.56
CA GLU A 9 -0.65 -11.19 -2.01
C GLU A 9 -0.59 -9.70 -2.38
N GLN A 10 -0.98 -8.81 -1.46
CA GLN A 10 -0.97 -7.36 -1.65
C GLN A 10 0.36 -6.71 -1.24
N THR A 11 1.31 -7.48 -0.67
CA THR A 11 2.60 -6.98 -0.14
C THR A 11 3.32 -6.08 -1.14
N GLN A 12 3.53 -6.60 -2.37
CA GLN A 12 4.31 -5.89 -3.37
C GLN A 12 3.65 -4.57 -3.77
N GLU A 13 2.33 -4.58 -3.84
CA GLU A 13 1.53 -3.41 -4.14
C GLU A 13 1.79 -2.34 -3.08
N ILE A 14 1.61 -2.69 -1.80
CA ILE A 14 1.79 -1.80 -0.65
C ILE A 14 3.19 -1.21 -0.61
N ILE A 15 4.22 -2.02 -0.87
CA ILE A 15 5.61 -1.54 -0.96
C ILE A 15 5.75 -0.48 -2.06
N THR A 16 5.19 -0.74 -3.25
CA THR A 16 5.21 0.21 -4.37
C THR A 16 4.50 1.52 -4.01
N LEU A 17 3.41 1.48 -3.25
CA LEU A 17 2.69 2.71 -2.84
C LEU A 17 3.55 3.65 -2.05
N PHE A 18 4.20 3.09 -1.04
CA PHE A 18 5.05 3.86 -0.15
C PHE A 18 6.27 4.33 -0.91
N ASN A 19 6.86 3.51 -1.78
CA ASN A 19 7.94 3.97 -2.64
C ASN A 19 7.53 5.18 -3.48
N ASP A 20 6.42 5.08 -4.22
CA ASP A 20 6.03 6.08 -5.20
C ASP A 20 5.55 7.35 -4.50
N THR A 21 4.73 7.22 -3.46
CA THR A 21 4.21 8.35 -2.68
C THR A 21 5.34 9.18 -2.05
N PHE A 22 6.30 8.52 -1.39
CA PHE A 22 7.42 9.23 -0.76
C PHE A 22 8.49 9.63 -1.77
N SER A 23 8.61 8.95 -2.92
CA SER A 23 9.44 9.42 -4.04
C SER A 23 8.93 10.73 -4.62
N ASP A 24 7.61 10.84 -4.80
CA ASP A 24 6.96 12.02 -5.38
C ASP A 24 6.93 13.21 -4.41
N SER A 25 6.84 12.95 -3.11
CA SER A 25 6.81 13.99 -2.06
C SER A 25 8.20 14.42 -1.59
N GLU A 26 9.10 13.47 -1.33
CA GLU A 26 10.35 13.68 -0.58
C GLU A 26 11.60 13.23 -1.36
N GLY A 27 11.40 12.65 -2.53
CA GLY A 27 12.45 12.25 -3.46
C GLY A 27 12.78 10.76 -3.40
N LYS A 28 13.40 10.27 -4.48
CA LYS A 28 13.64 8.82 -4.73
C LYS A 28 14.38 8.08 -3.61
N LYS A 29 15.26 8.78 -2.87
CA LYS A 29 15.99 8.18 -1.74
C LYS A 29 15.05 7.87 -0.59
N GLU A 30 14.15 8.79 -0.28
CA GLU A 30 13.17 8.62 0.80
C GLU A 30 12.14 7.55 0.42
N GLY A 31 11.64 7.59 -0.82
CA GLY A 31 10.78 6.53 -1.35
C GLY A 31 11.38 5.13 -1.19
N ALA A 32 12.64 4.95 -1.60
CA ALA A 32 13.32 3.66 -1.46
C ALA A 32 13.55 3.24 0.00
N LEU A 33 13.82 4.19 0.90
CA LEU A 33 13.95 3.93 2.34
C LEU A 33 12.63 3.47 2.93
N MET A 34 11.53 4.16 2.60
CA MET A 34 10.19 3.85 3.06
C MET A 34 9.69 2.50 2.54
N ALA A 35 9.96 2.17 1.27
CA ALA A 35 9.65 0.85 0.73
C ALA A 35 10.32 -0.28 1.52
N LYS A 36 11.62 -0.14 1.84
CA LYS A 36 12.35 -1.14 2.65
C LYS A 36 11.82 -1.25 4.07
N LEU A 37 11.43 -0.12 4.67
CA LEU A 37 10.86 -0.12 6.02
C LEU A 37 9.52 -0.88 6.04
N VAL A 38 8.66 -0.63 5.06
CA VAL A 38 7.36 -1.31 4.92
C VAL A 38 7.54 -2.80 4.63
N GLU A 39 8.45 -3.16 3.72
CA GLU A 39 8.82 -4.56 3.48
C GLU A 39 9.24 -5.26 4.77
N SER A 40 10.09 -4.61 5.57
CA SER A 40 10.53 -5.14 6.86
C SER A 40 9.35 -5.27 7.83
N ALA A 41 8.50 -4.25 7.94
CA ALA A 41 7.33 -4.29 8.82
C ALA A 41 6.33 -5.41 8.47
N LEU A 42 6.18 -5.73 7.18
CA LEU A 42 5.29 -6.79 6.69
C LEU A 42 5.88 -8.20 6.80
N THR A 43 7.21 -8.34 6.91
CA THR A 43 7.90 -9.63 6.88
C THR A 43 8.54 -10.03 8.22
N LEU A 44 8.80 -9.06 9.11
CA LEU A 44 9.38 -9.30 10.43
C LEU A 44 8.43 -9.97 11.45
N PRO A 45 7.12 -9.70 11.47
CA PRO A 45 6.20 -10.44 12.32
C PRO A 45 6.30 -11.93 12.00
N THR A 46 6.71 -12.72 12.99
CA THR A 46 6.91 -14.17 12.83
C THR A 46 5.65 -14.98 13.17
N LYS A 47 4.62 -14.31 13.70
CA LYS A 47 3.32 -14.86 14.04
C LYS A 47 2.23 -13.93 13.53
N ASP A 48 1.13 -14.51 13.04
CA ASP A 48 -0.01 -13.77 12.49
C ASP A 48 -0.71 -12.85 13.51
N GLU A 49 -0.52 -13.12 14.80
CA GLU A 49 -1.13 -12.37 15.91
C GLU A 49 -0.34 -11.11 16.29
N ASP A 50 0.93 -11.00 15.86
CA ASP A 50 1.85 -9.93 16.26
C ASP A 50 1.57 -8.63 15.48
N PHE A 51 0.88 -8.71 14.34
CA PHE A 51 0.70 -7.58 13.44
C PHE A 51 -0.63 -7.66 12.66
N TYR A 52 -1.54 -6.73 12.96
CA TYR A 52 -2.79 -6.59 12.22
C TYR A 52 -2.74 -5.36 11.32
N MET A 53 -2.95 -5.57 10.03
CA MET A 53 -3.04 -4.48 9.05
C MET A 53 -4.39 -4.43 8.38
N VAL A 54 -4.92 -3.22 8.25
CA VAL A 54 -6.19 -2.93 7.58
C VAL A 54 -5.93 -1.98 6.42
N ILE A 55 -6.43 -2.33 5.26
CA ILE A 55 -6.34 -1.55 4.05
C ILE A 55 -7.64 -0.76 3.86
N ALA A 56 -7.50 0.55 3.61
CA ALA A 56 -8.61 1.41 3.22
C ALA A 56 -8.72 1.49 1.70
N GLN A 57 -9.90 1.19 1.17
CA GLN A 57 -10.21 1.15 -0.26
C GLN A 57 -11.34 2.13 -0.62
N SER A 58 -11.38 2.54 -1.89
CA SER A 58 -12.47 3.33 -2.45
C SER A 58 -13.84 2.65 -2.22
N TRP A 59 -14.88 3.43 -1.90
CA TRP A 59 -16.24 2.89 -1.74
C TRP A 59 -16.86 2.48 -3.08
N LEU A 60 -16.55 3.22 -4.14
CA LEU A 60 -17.17 3.12 -5.46
C LEU A 60 -16.50 2.07 -6.36
N GLY A 61 -15.32 1.55 -5.98
CA GLY A 61 -14.53 0.65 -6.81
C GLY A 61 -13.91 1.31 -8.06
N GLU A 62 -14.10 2.62 -8.19
CA GLU A 62 -13.42 3.44 -9.19
C GLU A 62 -11.98 3.65 -8.79
N VAL A 63 -11.09 3.53 -9.78
CA VAL A 63 -9.68 3.85 -9.61
C VAL A 63 -9.55 5.30 -9.16
N ILE A 64 -8.95 5.55 -8.01
CA ILE A 64 -8.67 6.90 -7.53
C ILE A 64 -7.63 7.51 -8.48
N PRO A 65 -8.01 8.49 -9.32
CA PRO A 65 -7.13 8.97 -10.37
C PRO A 65 -5.90 9.61 -9.75
N HIS A 66 -4.74 9.35 -10.35
CA HIS A 66 -3.48 10.00 -10.01
C HIS A 66 -3.62 11.51 -10.15
N ILE A 67 -3.65 12.24 -9.04
CA ILE A 67 -3.61 13.69 -9.02
C ILE A 67 -2.14 14.07 -8.89
N VAL A 68 -1.56 14.66 -9.93
CA VAL A 68 -0.18 15.16 -9.94
C VAL A 68 0.05 16.05 -8.72
N GLY A 69 1.00 15.69 -7.86
CA GLY A 69 1.32 16.40 -6.61
C GLY A 69 0.51 15.97 -5.38
N LYS A 70 -0.20 14.83 -5.42
CA LYS A 70 -0.86 14.22 -4.26
C LYS A 70 -0.52 12.72 -4.14
N PRO A 71 -0.51 12.16 -2.91
CA PRO A 71 -0.25 10.74 -2.69
C PRO A 71 -1.25 9.85 -3.45
N ILE A 72 -0.74 8.76 -4.02
CA ILE A 72 -1.47 7.81 -4.87
C ILE A 72 -2.17 6.77 -3.99
N CYS A 73 -3.26 6.16 -4.46
CA CYS A 73 -3.82 4.91 -3.90
C CYS A 73 -3.56 3.78 -4.92
N LEU A 74 -3.23 2.57 -4.46
CA LEU A 74 -2.79 1.52 -5.38
C LEU A 74 -3.92 0.81 -6.16
N PRO A 75 -3.65 0.28 -7.36
CA PRO A 75 -4.66 -0.37 -8.23
C PRO A 75 -5.34 -1.66 -7.73
N ALA A 76 -4.64 -2.56 -7.06
CA ALA A 76 -5.20 -3.77 -6.42
C ALA A 76 -5.79 -3.52 -5.01
N ILE A 77 -5.52 -2.35 -4.41
CA ILE A 77 -6.36 -1.73 -3.38
C ILE A 77 -7.62 -1.14 -4.02
N ASP A 78 -7.56 -0.67 -5.27
CA ASP A 78 -8.68 -0.03 -5.95
C ASP A 78 -9.70 -1.00 -6.58
N ASN A 79 -9.25 -2.12 -7.17
CA ASN A 79 -10.12 -3.02 -7.94
C ASN A 79 -9.73 -4.52 -7.82
N PRO A 80 -10.06 -5.19 -6.70
CA PRO A 80 -9.67 -6.58 -6.49
C PRO A 80 -10.50 -7.58 -7.33
N CYS A 81 -9.84 -8.55 -7.99
CA CYS A 81 -10.48 -9.71 -8.60
C CYS A 81 -10.75 -10.81 -7.56
N TYR A 82 -12.00 -11.24 -7.44
CA TYR A 82 -12.43 -12.33 -6.54
C TYR A 82 -12.59 -13.61 -7.36
N ARG A 83 -11.61 -14.53 -7.26
CA ARG A 83 -11.81 -15.94 -7.58
C ARG A 83 -12.00 -16.73 -6.30
#